data_AF-A0A6L6R737-F1
#
_entry.id   AF-A0A6L6R737-F1
#
_cell.length_a   1.000
_cell.length_b   1.000
_cell.length_c   1.000
_cell.angle_alpha   90.00
_cell.angle_beta   90.00
_cell.angle_gamma   90.00
#
_symmetry.space_group_name_H-M   'P 1'
#
loop_
_entity.id
_entity.type
_entity.pdbx_description
1 polymer ?
#
loop_
_entity_poly.entity_id
_entity_poly.type
_entity_poly.pdbx_seq_one_letter_code
_entity_poly.pdbx_strand_id
1 'polypeptide(L)'
;MATSMLLDGDHIAWLGTDEQADGYRHSVDEVVVLHGALVTPGFVDAHVHATSTGLTLGGLDLSRADSLTEALALVEAAARASRGAPLIGHGWDETRWPEGRPPTGQEIDRASWGSLVYLSRIDVHSAVVSSTLLAAVPSVRTLDGFGTDGVVSREAHHACRAVALRMIGAAQQQRAHLATRAHAASLGIVAMHEMAGPAISSADDLRALLALSVEVPGPLVTGYWGEISSAGGVEQARELGAVGAAGDLFIDGAIGSRTACLRHSYLDQEQTSGAQYLTEAQVVDHVRACVAAGLQSGFHVIGDRATDIIMSAMAMAAESIGIELLRSGRHRLEHAEMLDDGHIEQMARLGMTASMQPMFDGLWGSAGGMYEQRLGSERAGSMNRFADLARSGVLLAFGSDSPVTDIGPWQAVRAAVRHHNPAQRVSSDSAFEAHTSAGWRAVGIDTTGRLIAGAPAHYVIWDTKSEDLGPDRLPRLSPDRELPRSLRTVVSGVAVHDTGEVAAQ
;
A
#
# COMPACT_ATOMS: atom_id res chain seq x y z
N MET A 1 -10.82 -12.68 -28.80
CA MET A 1 -9.77 -12.70 -27.77
C MET A 1 -8.59 -13.45 -28.31
N ALA A 2 -7.39 -13.03 -27.92
CA ALA A 2 -6.16 -13.71 -28.30
C ALA A 2 -5.99 -14.99 -27.47
N THR A 3 -5.42 -16.02 -28.08
CA THR A 3 -4.95 -17.24 -27.42
C THR A 3 -3.42 -17.37 -27.51
N SER A 4 -2.78 -16.52 -28.32
CA SER A 4 -1.35 -16.44 -28.52
C SER A 4 -0.86 -14.99 -28.48
N MET A 5 0.36 -14.81 -27.98
CA MET A 5 1.05 -13.52 -27.86
C MET A 5 2.51 -13.69 -28.33
N LEU A 6 2.98 -12.77 -29.16
CA LEU A 6 4.37 -12.68 -29.58
C LEU A 6 5.06 -11.52 -28.87
N LEU A 7 6.25 -11.77 -28.35
CA LEU A 7 7.14 -10.77 -27.77
C LEU A 7 8.31 -10.53 -28.72
N ASP A 8 8.74 -9.28 -28.84
CA ASP A 8 10.00 -8.90 -29.44
C ASP A 8 10.78 -8.10 -28.40
N GLY A 9 11.83 -8.70 -27.83
CA GLY A 9 12.55 -8.14 -26.69
C GLY A 9 11.62 -7.83 -25.49
N ASP A 10 11.47 -6.55 -25.19
CA ASP A 10 10.75 -6.04 -24.02
C ASP A 10 9.29 -5.64 -24.28
N HIS A 11 8.78 -5.81 -25.51
CA HIS A 11 7.44 -5.38 -25.89
C HIS A 11 6.61 -6.47 -26.55
N ILE A 12 5.29 -6.29 -26.51
CA ILE A 12 4.33 -7.16 -27.18
C ILE A 12 4.29 -6.78 -28.66
N ALA A 13 4.77 -7.66 -29.54
CA ALA A 13 4.78 -7.40 -30.98
C ALA A 13 3.42 -7.73 -31.62
N TRP A 14 2.73 -8.77 -31.14
CA TRP A 14 1.48 -9.24 -31.73
C TRP A 14 0.62 -10.05 -30.76
N LEU A 15 -0.70 -10.03 -30.99
CA LEU A 15 -1.73 -10.80 -30.27
C LEU A 15 -2.74 -11.37 -31.28
N GLY A 16 -3.08 -12.64 -31.14
CA GLY A 16 -4.08 -13.28 -31.99
C GLY A 16 -4.36 -14.73 -31.61
N THR A 17 -4.82 -15.55 -32.57
CA THR A 17 -5.16 -16.95 -32.32
C THR A 17 -3.96 -17.88 -32.49
N ASP A 18 -4.04 -19.09 -31.93
CA ASP A 18 -2.97 -20.10 -32.07
C ASP A 18 -2.75 -20.50 -33.53
N GLU A 19 -3.83 -20.57 -34.32
CA GLU A 19 -3.77 -20.79 -35.77
C GLU A 19 -2.97 -19.70 -36.50
N GLN A 20 -3.12 -18.44 -36.09
CA GLN A 20 -2.36 -17.33 -36.66
C GLN A 20 -0.90 -17.34 -36.18
N ALA A 21 -0.64 -17.88 -34.98
CA ALA A 21 0.69 -17.93 -34.38
C ALA A 21 1.64 -18.90 -35.12
N ASP A 22 1.11 -19.94 -35.80
CA ASP A 22 1.91 -20.89 -36.58
C ASP A 22 2.77 -20.20 -37.66
N GLY A 23 2.32 -19.06 -38.20
CA GLY A 23 3.08 -18.26 -39.15
C GLY A 23 4.39 -17.69 -38.61
N TYR A 24 4.51 -17.54 -37.28
CA TYR A 24 5.69 -17.02 -36.60
C TYR A 24 6.61 -18.11 -36.05
N ARG A 25 6.18 -19.38 -36.06
CA ARG A 25 6.86 -20.47 -35.36
C ARG A 25 8.31 -20.68 -35.80
N HIS A 26 8.65 -20.33 -37.04
CA HIS A 26 10.00 -20.45 -37.59
C HIS A 26 10.82 -19.15 -37.51
N SER A 27 10.23 -18.06 -37.03
CA SER A 27 10.86 -16.75 -36.92
C SER A 27 11.07 -16.29 -35.47
N VAL A 28 10.78 -17.13 -34.49
CA VAL A 28 10.95 -16.84 -33.06
C VAL A 28 12.07 -17.68 -32.47
N ASP A 29 12.75 -17.12 -31.47
CA ASP A 29 13.83 -17.82 -30.76
C ASP A 29 13.30 -18.91 -29.81
N GLU A 30 12.10 -18.73 -29.27
CA GLU A 30 11.49 -19.59 -28.25
C GLU A 30 9.97 -19.72 -28.48
N VAL A 31 9.41 -20.92 -28.27
CA VAL A 31 7.97 -21.14 -28.20
C VAL A 31 7.61 -21.67 -26.81
N VAL A 32 6.72 -20.95 -26.13
CA VAL A 32 6.21 -21.33 -24.80
C VAL A 32 4.76 -21.81 -24.92
N VAL A 33 4.53 -23.09 -24.67
CA VAL A 33 3.18 -23.67 -24.72
C VAL A 33 2.52 -23.56 -23.34
N LEU A 34 1.42 -22.81 -23.26
CA LEU A 34 0.79 -22.46 -21.99
C LEU A 34 -0.23 -23.49 -21.48
N HIS A 35 -0.54 -24.53 -22.27
CA HIS A 35 -1.47 -25.61 -21.89
C HIS A 35 -2.80 -25.11 -21.27
N GLY A 36 -3.35 -24.03 -21.85
CA GLY A 36 -4.60 -23.42 -21.40
C GLY A 36 -4.51 -22.57 -20.13
N ALA A 37 -3.30 -22.22 -19.66
CA ALA A 37 -3.09 -21.22 -18.61
C ALA A 37 -3.59 -19.84 -19.03
N LEU A 38 -4.05 -19.05 -18.05
CA LEU A 38 -4.51 -17.67 -18.25
C LEU A 38 -3.31 -16.72 -18.31
N VAL A 39 -3.31 -15.80 -19.27
CA VAL A 39 -2.36 -14.68 -19.31
C VAL A 39 -3.09 -13.37 -19.08
N THR A 40 -2.60 -12.55 -18.16
CA THR A 40 -3.16 -11.21 -17.87
C THR A 40 -2.07 -10.15 -17.86
N PRO A 41 -2.41 -8.85 -17.96
CA PRO A 41 -1.51 -7.80 -17.49
C PRO A 41 -1.06 -8.08 -16.06
N GLY A 42 0.18 -7.71 -15.75
CA GLY A 42 0.68 -7.78 -14.38
C GLY A 42 0.04 -6.72 -13.49
N PHE A 43 -0.07 -7.05 -12.21
CA PHE A 43 -0.62 -6.15 -11.19
C PHE A 43 0.36 -5.04 -10.82
N VAL A 44 -0.19 -3.90 -10.44
CA VAL A 44 0.54 -2.77 -9.86
C VAL A 44 0.05 -2.56 -8.44
N ASP A 45 0.95 -2.63 -7.47
CA ASP A 45 0.63 -2.24 -6.10
C ASP A 45 0.80 -0.72 -5.96
N ALA A 46 -0.32 0.01 -5.91
CA ALA A 46 -0.29 1.46 -5.99
C ALA A 46 0.12 2.19 -4.70
N HIS A 47 0.31 1.44 -3.60
CA HIS A 47 0.73 1.97 -2.31
C HIS A 47 1.36 0.84 -1.48
N VAL A 48 2.66 0.90 -1.23
CA VAL A 48 3.39 -0.04 -0.36
C VAL A 48 4.51 0.65 0.41
N HIS A 49 4.90 0.07 1.55
CA HIS A 49 6.14 0.38 2.26
C HIS A 49 7.10 -0.81 2.15
N ALA A 50 7.93 -0.82 1.10
CA ALA A 50 8.69 -1.98 0.67
C ALA A 50 9.74 -2.42 1.70
N THR A 51 10.42 -1.48 2.35
CA THR A 51 11.39 -1.80 3.40
C THR A 51 10.71 -2.42 4.61
N SER A 52 9.62 -1.81 5.08
CA SER A 52 8.84 -2.35 6.21
C SER A 52 8.26 -3.73 5.89
N THR A 53 7.74 -3.93 4.68
CA THR A 53 7.26 -5.23 4.20
C THR A 53 8.35 -6.30 4.29
N GLY A 54 9.54 -6.02 3.76
CA GLY A 54 10.63 -6.99 3.72
C GLY A 54 11.19 -7.33 5.10
N LEU A 55 11.14 -6.37 6.02
CA LEU A 55 11.47 -6.61 7.43
C LEU A 55 10.45 -7.52 8.10
N THR A 56 9.16 -7.37 7.81
CA THR A 56 8.10 -8.23 8.34
C THR A 56 8.21 -9.65 7.78
N LEU A 57 8.38 -9.80 6.45
CA LEU A 57 8.50 -11.11 5.79
C LEU A 57 9.62 -12.00 6.37
N GLY A 58 10.72 -11.38 6.79
CA GLY A 58 11.86 -12.07 7.40
C GLY A 58 11.99 -11.90 8.92
N GLY A 59 11.01 -11.28 9.58
CA GLY A 59 11.15 -10.75 10.95
C GLY A 59 10.07 -11.20 11.92
N LEU A 60 9.82 -10.37 12.93
CA LEU A 60 8.83 -10.63 13.98
C LEU A 60 7.45 -10.17 13.51
N ASP A 61 6.67 -11.11 13.01
CA ASP A 61 5.28 -10.90 12.60
C ASP A 61 4.31 -11.32 13.72
N LEU A 62 3.63 -10.33 14.29
CA LEU A 62 2.63 -10.47 15.36
C LEU A 62 1.19 -10.53 14.82
N SER A 63 0.98 -10.35 13.50
CA SER A 63 -0.35 -10.45 12.89
C SER A 63 -0.95 -11.85 13.02
N ARG A 64 -0.09 -12.84 13.22
CA ARG A 64 -0.41 -14.27 13.37
C ARG A 64 -0.75 -14.68 14.81
N ALA A 65 -0.64 -13.78 15.78
CA ALA A 65 -0.98 -14.07 17.17
C ALA A 65 -2.48 -13.89 17.40
N ASP A 66 -3.12 -14.89 17.99
CA ASP A 66 -4.54 -14.87 18.35
C ASP A 66 -4.76 -14.44 19.82
N SER A 67 -3.68 -14.21 20.56
CA SER A 67 -3.73 -13.70 21.94
C SER A 67 -2.48 -12.91 22.31
N LEU A 68 -2.58 -12.10 23.37
CA LEU A 68 -1.42 -11.42 23.95
C LEU A 68 -0.33 -12.42 24.39
N THR A 69 -0.74 -13.57 24.93
CA THR A 69 0.19 -14.62 25.38
C THR A 69 1.04 -15.15 24.22
N GLU A 70 0.40 -15.44 23.08
CA GLU A 70 1.12 -15.87 21.88
C GLU A 70 2.02 -14.78 21.30
N ALA A 71 1.55 -13.53 21.29
CA ALA A 71 2.37 -12.40 20.84
C ALA A 71 3.65 -12.26 21.68
N LEU A 72 3.56 -12.37 23.01
CA LEU A 72 4.72 -12.32 23.90
C LEU A 72 5.64 -13.54 23.72
N ALA A 73 5.10 -14.72 23.40
CA ALA A 73 5.90 -15.90 23.08
C ALA A 73 6.70 -15.72 21.77
N LEU A 74 6.11 -15.08 20.75
CA LEU A 74 6.81 -14.70 19.52
C LEU A 74 7.93 -13.68 19.79
N VAL A 75 7.68 -12.68 20.64
CA VAL A 75 8.70 -11.72 21.08
C VAL A 75 9.85 -12.42 21.80
N GLU A 76 9.57 -13.34 22.73
CA GLU A 76 10.61 -14.09 23.45
C GLU A 76 11.44 -14.95 22.49
N ALA A 77 10.79 -15.64 21.54
CA ALA A 77 11.47 -16.44 20.53
C ALA A 77 12.39 -15.57 19.65
N ALA A 78 11.90 -14.41 19.21
CA ALA A 78 12.68 -13.46 18.42
C ALA A 78 13.88 -12.89 19.20
N ALA A 79 13.68 -12.51 20.47
CA ALA A 79 14.76 -12.02 21.34
C ALA A 79 15.86 -13.07 21.57
N ARG A 80 15.46 -14.34 21.73
CA ARG A 80 16.40 -15.45 21.86
C ARG A 80 17.21 -15.66 20.59
N ALA A 81 16.57 -15.55 19.43
CA ALA A 81 17.23 -15.70 18.13
C ALA A 81 18.17 -14.53 17.81
N SER A 82 17.80 -13.30 18.18
CA SER A 82 18.55 -12.08 17.89
C SER A 82 19.80 -11.88 18.74
N ARG A 83 19.92 -12.63 19.86
CA ARG A 83 21.05 -12.56 20.80
C ARG A 83 21.34 -11.12 21.29
N GLY A 84 20.28 -10.36 21.54
CA GLY A 84 20.36 -8.98 22.04
C GLY A 84 20.44 -7.91 20.96
N ALA A 85 20.35 -8.27 19.67
CA ALA A 85 20.16 -7.29 18.61
C ALA A 85 18.76 -6.64 18.71
N PRO A 86 18.60 -5.37 18.29
CA PRO A 86 17.31 -4.68 18.26
C PRO A 86 16.23 -5.50 17.54
N LEU A 87 15.03 -5.48 18.10
CA LEU A 87 13.86 -6.14 17.54
C LEU A 87 12.87 -5.11 17.00
N ILE A 88 12.52 -5.28 15.74
CA ILE A 88 11.42 -4.57 15.10
C ILE A 88 10.39 -5.64 14.78
N GLY A 89 9.21 -5.52 15.39
CA GLY A 89 8.06 -6.37 15.13
C GLY A 89 6.87 -5.54 14.66
N HIS A 90 5.95 -6.20 13.98
CA HIS A 90 4.78 -5.56 13.38
C HIS A 90 3.54 -6.42 13.54
N GLY A 91 2.35 -5.81 13.54
CA GLY A 91 1.10 -6.50 13.24
C GLY A 91 0.25 -6.88 14.44
N TRP A 92 0.58 -6.45 15.65
CA TRP A 92 -0.30 -6.73 16.79
C TRP A 92 -1.65 -6.02 16.61
N ASP A 93 -2.72 -6.70 16.98
CA ASP A 93 -4.09 -6.22 16.86
C ASP A 93 -4.91 -6.75 18.04
N GLU A 94 -5.06 -5.90 19.04
CA GLU A 94 -5.74 -6.23 20.28
C GLU A 94 -7.24 -6.48 20.09
N THR A 95 -7.83 -6.03 18.99
CA THR A 95 -9.27 -6.18 18.72
C THR A 95 -9.65 -7.63 18.40
N ARG A 96 -8.67 -8.45 18.00
CA ARG A 96 -8.85 -9.88 17.75
C ARG A 96 -8.53 -10.75 18.96
N TRP A 97 -7.91 -10.18 20.00
CA TRP A 97 -7.43 -10.92 21.15
C TRP A 97 -8.48 -11.00 22.27
N PRO A 98 -8.59 -12.15 22.98
CA PRO A 98 -9.47 -12.26 24.15
C PRO A 98 -9.18 -11.23 25.23
N GLU A 99 -7.93 -10.80 25.38
CA GLU A 99 -7.51 -9.82 26.39
C GLU A 99 -7.98 -8.39 26.10
N GLY A 100 -8.28 -8.05 24.84
CA GLY A 100 -8.76 -6.72 24.44
C GLY A 100 -7.78 -5.58 24.76
N ARG A 101 -6.48 -5.85 24.89
CA ARG A 101 -5.44 -4.86 25.18
C ARG A 101 -4.12 -5.18 24.49
N PRO A 102 -3.28 -4.17 24.19
CA PRO A 102 -1.93 -4.39 23.70
C PRO A 102 -0.99 -4.96 24.80
N PRO A 103 0.22 -5.44 24.42
CA PRO A 103 1.27 -5.69 25.38
C PRO A 103 1.68 -4.40 26.11
N THR A 104 2.23 -4.54 27.30
CA THR A 104 2.90 -3.45 28.02
C THR A 104 4.40 -3.46 27.78
N GLY A 105 5.06 -2.31 27.91
CA GLY A 105 6.51 -2.18 27.85
C GLY A 105 7.22 -3.07 28.89
N GLN A 106 6.61 -3.28 30.07
CA GLN A 106 7.15 -4.20 31.08
C GLN A 106 7.05 -5.67 30.66
N GLU A 107 5.95 -6.08 30.01
CA GLU A 107 5.81 -7.42 29.44
C GLU A 107 6.83 -7.64 28.31
N ILE A 108 7.06 -6.63 27.46
CA ILE A 108 8.10 -6.64 26.42
C ILE A 108 9.50 -6.74 27.04
N ASP A 109 9.81 -5.94 28.06
CA ASP A 109 11.11 -5.99 28.75
C ASP A 109 11.37 -7.38 29.35
N ARG A 110 10.33 -8.02 29.91
CA ARG A 110 10.44 -9.38 30.44
C ARG A 110 10.67 -10.41 29.33
N ALA A 111 9.91 -10.35 28.24
CA ALA A 111 10.02 -11.28 27.12
C ALA A 111 11.35 -11.12 26.36
N SER A 112 11.92 -9.91 26.36
CA SER A 112 13.12 -9.57 25.58
C SER A 112 14.40 -9.43 26.41
N TRP A 113 14.34 -9.67 27.72
CA TRP A 113 15.43 -9.45 28.68
C TRP A 113 16.03 -8.03 28.61
N GLY A 114 15.18 -7.02 28.41
CA GLY A 114 15.56 -5.61 28.31
C GLY A 114 16.18 -5.19 26.98
N SER A 115 16.03 -5.99 25.92
CA SER A 115 16.48 -5.60 24.58
C SER A 115 15.75 -4.36 24.07
N LEU A 116 16.32 -3.70 23.07
CA LEU A 116 15.62 -2.63 22.37
C LEU A 116 14.55 -3.23 21.47
N VAL A 117 13.27 -2.89 21.72
CA VAL A 117 12.13 -3.45 21.00
C VAL A 117 11.18 -2.34 20.58
N TYR A 118 10.76 -2.38 19.31
CA TYR A 118 9.67 -1.60 18.75
C TYR A 118 8.65 -2.56 18.14
N LEU A 119 7.41 -2.56 18.62
CA LEU A 119 6.31 -3.38 18.09
C LEU A 119 5.21 -2.46 17.57
N SER A 120 5.08 -2.31 16.25
CA SER A 120 3.98 -1.52 15.67
C SER A 120 2.66 -2.28 15.66
N ARG A 121 1.58 -1.54 15.88
CA ARG A 121 0.21 -2.02 15.66
C ARG A 121 0.03 -2.38 14.18
N ILE A 122 -0.96 -3.22 13.88
CA ILE A 122 -1.30 -3.59 12.50
C ILE A 122 -1.52 -2.38 11.59
N ASP A 123 -2.10 -1.29 12.11
CA ASP A 123 -2.33 -0.06 11.36
C ASP A 123 -1.13 0.90 11.33
N VAL A 124 0.05 0.50 11.84
CA VAL A 124 1.31 1.26 11.87
C VAL A 124 1.30 2.65 12.54
N HIS A 125 0.17 3.19 13.00
CA HIS A 125 0.05 4.53 13.61
C HIS A 125 0.24 4.56 15.13
N SER A 126 0.49 3.41 15.74
CA SER A 126 0.90 3.31 17.14
C SER A 126 1.85 2.14 17.35
N ALA A 127 2.53 2.12 18.49
CA ALA A 127 3.44 1.05 18.87
C ALA A 127 3.48 0.85 20.38
N VAL A 128 3.97 -0.32 20.79
CA VAL A 128 4.45 -0.54 22.16
C VAL A 128 5.96 -0.72 22.09
N VAL A 129 6.69 -0.03 22.96
CA VAL A 129 8.15 0.02 22.94
C VAL A 129 8.76 -0.41 24.28
N SER A 130 9.96 -0.99 24.23
CA SER A 130 10.71 -1.38 25.43
C SER A 130 11.25 -0.17 26.20
N SER A 131 11.58 -0.36 27.48
CA SER A 131 12.19 0.72 28.28
C SER A 131 13.54 1.18 27.72
N THR A 132 14.29 0.27 27.08
CA THR A 132 15.55 0.57 26.40
C THR A 132 15.35 1.48 25.18
N LEU A 133 14.28 1.29 24.39
CA LEU A 133 13.97 2.22 23.29
C LEU A 133 13.53 3.59 23.83
N LEU A 134 12.71 3.62 24.88
CA LEU A 134 12.32 4.89 25.52
C LEU A 134 13.55 5.67 26.03
N ALA A 135 14.54 4.99 26.59
CA ALA A 135 15.79 5.62 27.03
C ALA A 135 16.63 6.18 25.87
N ALA A 136 16.53 5.59 24.67
CA ALA A 136 17.17 6.09 23.46
C ALA A 136 16.47 7.33 22.85
N VAL A 137 15.27 7.68 23.34
CA VAL A 137 14.52 8.88 22.94
C VAL A 137 14.23 9.75 24.18
N PRO A 138 15.21 10.53 24.70
CA PRO A 138 15.06 11.22 25.98
C PRO A 138 13.86 12.17 26.08
N SER A 139 13.43 12.74 24.95
CA SER A 139 12.28 13.66 24.87
C SER A 139 10.92 12.97 24.80
N VAL A 140 10.86 11.63 24.58
CA VAL A 140 9.60 10.94 24.23
C VAL A 140 8.48 11.17 25.24
N ARG A 141 8.82 11.29 26.52
CA ARG A 141 7.86 11.46 27.62
C ARG A 141 7.12 12.81 27.59
N THR A 142 7.62 13.78 26.84
CA THR A 142 7.00 15.11 26.69
C THR A 142 6.35 15.31 25.33
N LEU A 143 6.43 14.31 24.44
CA LEU A 143 5.82 14.39 23.12
C LEU A 143 4.34 14.01 23.18
N ASP A 144 3.56 14.59 22.27
CA ASP A 144 2.16 14.21 22.07
C ASP A 144 2.05 12.72 21.72
N GLY A 145 1.01 12.07 22.23
CA GLY A 145 0.77 10.64 22.01
C GLY A 145 1.62 9.68 22.85
N PHE A 146 2.42 10.18 23.81
CA PHE A 146 3.05 9.31 24.83
C PHE A 146 2.01 8.81 25.84
N GLY A 147 1.77 7.49 25.84
CA GLY A 147 0.81 6.83 26.73
C GLY A 147 1.45 6.21 27.97
N THR A 148 0.65 5.46 28.73
CA THR A 148 1.16 4.61 29.82
C THR A 148 1.79 3.34 29.25
N ASP A 149 2.60 2.67 30.07
CA ASP A 149 3.06 1.30 29.81
C ASP A 149 3.77 1.11 28.46
N GLY A 150 4.51 2.12 27.98
CA GLY A 150 5.28 2.04 26.75
C GLY A 150 4.47 2.13 25.46
N VAL A 151 3.18 2.46 25.53
CA VAL A 151 2.36 2.76 24.35
C VAL A 151 2.72 4.15 23.82
N VAL A 152 2.95 4.25 22.51
CA VAL A 152 3.22 5.51 21.82
C VAL A 152 2.34 5.64 20.57
N SER A 153 1.86 6.85 20.31
CA SER A 153 1.12 7.26 19.10
C SER A 153 1.61 8.65 18.67
N ARG A 154 1.17 9.14 17.51
CA ARG A 154 1.44 10.53 17.04
C ARG A 154 2.96 10.85 17.09
N GLU A 155 3.34 12.02 17.59
CA GLU A 155 4.74 12.46 17.67
C GLU A 155 5.65 11.53 18.48
N ALA A 156 5.16 10.98 19.60
CA ALA A 156 5.93 10.02 20.39
C ALA A 156 6.23 8.74 19.61
N HIS A 157 5.27 8.28 18.80
CA HIS A 157 5.45 7.11 17.92
C HIS A 157 6.44 7.40 16.81
N HIS A 158 6.31 8.53 16.10
CA HIS A 158 7.25 8.92 15.05
C HIS A 158 8.68 9.02 15.56
N ALA A 159 8.90 9.60 16.75
CA ALA A 159 10.22 9.70 17.36
C ALA A 159 10.82 8.32 17.70
N CYS A 160 10.03 7.41 18.28
CA CYS A 160 10.46 6.04 18.56
C CYS A 160 10.74 5.23 17.28
N ARG A 161 9.85 5.33 16.28
CA ARG A 161 10.00 4.67 14.99
C ARG A 161 11.27 5.13 14.28
N ALA A 162 11.55 6.44 14.27
CA ALA A 162 12.77 6.98 13.67
C ALA A 162 14.05 6.39 14.28
N VAL A 163 14.09 6.22 15.61
CA VAL A 163 15.23 5.56 16.27
C VAL A 163 15.31 4.08 15.95
N ALA A 164 14.18 3.37 15.94
CA ALA A 164 14.14 1.95 15.58
C ALA A 164 14.63 1.70 14.15
N LEU A 165 14.17 2.50 13.18
CA LEU A 165 14.55 2.36 11.77
C LEU A 165 16.03 2.67 11.51
N ARG A 166 16.64 3.61 12.25
CA ARG A 166 18.08 3.91 12.15
C ARG A 166 18.98 2.75 12.58
N MET A 167 18.44 1.76 13.27
CA MET A 167 19.20 0.56 13.69
C MET A 167 19.28 -0.50 12.59
N ILE A 168 18.49 -0.34 11.51
CA ILE A 168 18.53 -1.22 10.36
C ILE A 168 19.82 -0.91 9.57
N GLY A 169 20.76 -1.85 9.57
CA GLY A 169 21.98 -1.73 8.78
C GLY A 169 21.71 -1.91 7.28
N ALA A 170 22.56 -1.33 6.43
CA ALA A 170 22.42 -1.37 4.97
C ALA A 170 22.23 -2.80 4.41
N ALA A 171 22.94 -3.80 4.95
CA ALA A 171 22.78 -5.18 4.52
C ALA A 171 21.41 -5.78 4.86
N GLN A 172 20.81 -5.39 5.98
CA GLN A 172 19.45 -5.81 6.36
C GLN A 172 18.42 -5.11 5.49
N GLN A 173 18.60 -3.82 5.24
CA GLN A 173 17.77 -3.03 4.33
C GLN A 173 17.75 -3.63 2.92
N GLN A 174 18.91 -3.93 2.33
CA GLN A 174 19.01 -4.55 1.01
C GLN A 174 18.32 -5.93 0.96
N ARG A 175 18.45 -6.74 2.01
CA ARG A 175 17.73 -8.02 2.11
C ARG A 175 16.21 -7.82 2.15
N ALA A 176 15.74 -6.80 2.88
CA ALA A 176 14.32 -6.46 2.93
C ALA A 176 13.80 -6.04 1.55
N HIS A 177 14.51 -5.18 0.83
CA HIS A 177 14.14 -4.77 -0.53
C HIS A 177 14.03 -5.96 -1.50
N LEU A 178 15.02 -6.85 -1.49
CA LEU A 178 15.02 -8.06 -2.32
C LEU A 178 13.87 -9.00 -1.94
N ALA A 179 13.63 -9.20 -0.64
CA ALA A 179 12.56 -10.07 -0.14
C ALA A 179 11.18 -9.55 -0.58
N THR A 180 10.91 -8.25 -0.43
CA THR A 180 9.64 -7.64 -0.87
C THR A 180 9.45 -7.78 -2.37
N ARG A 181 10.46 -7.43 -3.18
CA ARG A 181 10.38 -7.51 -4.64
C ARG A 181 10.17 -8.94 -5.14
N ALA A 182 10.86 -9.91 -4.53
CA ALA A 182 10.70 -11.33 -4.87
C ALA A 182 9.30 -11.85 -4.47
N HIS A 183 8.81 -11.47 -3.28
CA HIS A 183 7.47 -11.84 -2.83
C HIS A 183 6.38 -11.24 -3.74
N ALA A 184 6.47 -9.94 -4.05
CA ALA A 184 5.56 -9.27 -4.97
C ALA A 184 5.57 -9.92 -6.37
N ALA A 185 6.75 -10.25 -6.91
CA ALA A 185 6.87 -10.97 -8.17
C ALA A 185 6.19 -12.34 -8.13
N SER A 186 6.32 -13.08 -7.04
CA SER A 186 5.65 -14.38 -6.86
C SER A 186 4.11 -14.29 -6.86
N LEU A 187 3.57 -13.10 -6.62
CA LEU A 187 2.14 -12.82 -6.59
C LEU A 187 1.63 -12.14 -7.87
N GLY A 188 2.47 -12.01 -8.90
CA GLY A 188 2.09 -11.38 -10.16
C GLY A 188 2.14 -9.85 -10.17
N ILE A 189 2.79 -9.23 -9.19
CA ILE A 189 3.05 -7.78 -9.21
C ILE A 189 4.23 -7.49 -10.14
N VAL A 190 4.04 -6.57 -11.08
CA VAL A 190 5.07 -6.10 -12.04
C VAL A 190 5.59 -4.70 -11.71
N ALA A 191 4.84 -3.93 -10.91
CA ALA A 191 5.28 -2.63 -10.41
C ALA A 191 4.68 -2.30 -9.04
N MET A 192 5.36 -1.46 -8.28
CA MET A 192 4.96 -1.02 -6.95
C MET A 192 5.23 0.47 -6.79
N HIS A 193 4.38 1.16 -6.04
CA HIS A 193 4.63 2.54 -5.63
C HIS A 193 5.09 2.58 -4.17
N GLU A 194 6.36 2.92 -3.95
CA GLU A 194 6.93 3.10 -2.62
C GLU A 194 6.50 4.45 -2.06
N MET A 195 5.77 4.42 -0.93
CA MET A 195 5.48 5.60 -0.13
C MET A 195 6.56 5.75 0.94
N ALA A 196 7.61 6.51 0.61
CA ALA A 196 8.69 6.83 1.54
C ALA A 196 8.55 8.23 2.11
N GLY A 197 9.17 8.49 3.25
CA GLY A 197 9.15 9.81 3.90
C GLY A 197 9.86 9.74 5.24
N PRO A 198 10.25 10.87 5.86
CA PRO A 198 11.10 10.88 7.06
C PRO A 198 10.47 10.18 8.28
N ALA A 199 9.14 10.07 8.33
CA ALA A 199 8.41 9.35 9.38
C ALA A 199 8.12 7.87 9.02
N ILE A 200 8.47 7.43 7.81
CA ILE A 200 8.14 6.12 7.25
C ILE A 200 9.42 5.30 7.01
N SER A 201 10.38 5.90 6.31
CA SER A 201 11.69 5.37 5.94
C SER A 201 12.71 6.52 5.86
N SER A 202 13.83 6.34 5.15
CA SER A 202 14.84 7.41 4.98
C SER A 202 15.10 7.72 3.51
N ALA A 203 15.65 8.90 3.22
CA ALA A 203 16.03 9.27 1.86
C ALA A 203 17.08 8.31 1.28
N ASP A 204 18.01 7.84 2.12
CA ASP A 204 19.02 6.84 1.72
C ASP A 204 18.38 5.47 1.46
N ASP A 205 17.34 5.11 2.20
CA ASP A 205 16.57 3.89 1.99
C ASP A 205 15.84 3.92 0.65
N LEU A 206 15.09 4.99 0.36
CA LEU A 206 14.40 5.15 -0.92
C LEU A 206 15.40 5.17 -2.08
N ARG A 207 16.51 5.88 -1.96
CA ARG A 207 17.56 5.92 -3.00
C ARG A 207 18.12 4.53 -3.29
N ALA A 208 18.39 3.75 -2.24
CA ALA A 208 18.88 2.38 -2.38
C ALA A 208 17.85 1.47 -3.05
N LEU A 209 16.56 1.58 -2.69
CA LEU A 209 15.49 0.79 -3.31
C LEU A 209 15.32 1.12 -4.80
N LEU A 210 15.33 2.42 -5.15
CA LEU A 210 15.22 2.87 -6.54
C LEU A 210 16.41 2.39 -7.38
N ALA A 211 17.64 2.49 -6.84
CA ALA A 211 18.83 1.96 -7.51
C ALA A 211 18.73 0.44 -7.72
N LEU A 212 18.33 -0.31 -6.69
CA LEU A 212 18.12 -1.75 -6.78
C LEU A 212 17.07 -2.12 -7.82
N SER A 213 16.01 -1.32 -7.95
CA SER A 213 14.95 -1.53 -8.95
C SER A 213 15.45 -1.45 -10.39
N VAL A 214 16.53 -0.69 -10.63
CA VAL A 214 17.17 -0.56 -11.95
C VAL A 214 18.20 -1.66 -12.16
N GLU A 215 18.99 -1.98 -11.14
CA GLU A 215 20.13 -2.90 -11.23
C GLU A 215 19.74 -4.38 -11.26
N VAL A 216 18.64 -4.73 -10.58
CA VAL A 216 18.22 -6.12 -10.38
C VAL A 216 16.85 -6.35 -11.00
N PRO A 217 16.70 -7.33 -11.91
CA PRO A 217 15.40 -7.73 -12.45
C PRO A 217 14.40 -8.02 -11.34
N GLY A 218 13.19 -7.50 -11.48
CA GLY A 218 12.13 -7.60 -10.49
C GLY A 218 11.00 -6.64 -10.83
N PRO A 219 9.95 -6.56 -9.98
CA PRO A 219 8.94 -5.54 -10.11
C PRO A 219 9.59 -4.15 -10.10
N LEU A 220 9.07 -3.26 -10.96
CA LEU A 220 9.52 -1.87 -11.07
C LEU A 220 9.06 -1.08 -9.84
N VAL A 221 9.91 -0.20 -9.32
CA VAL A 221 9.56 0.65 -8.17
C VAL A 221 9.48 2.10 -8.61
N THR A 222 8.31 2.71 -8.37
CA THR A 222 8.12 4.16 -8.46
C THR A 222 8.15 4.74 -7.05
N GLY A 223 9.02 5.72 -6.80
CA GLY A 223 9.18 6.32 -5.48
C GLY A 223 8.39 7.60 -5.29
N TYR A 224 7.82 7.77 -4.11
CA TYR A 224 7.27 9.03 -3.62
C TYR A 224 7.95 9.45 -2.31
N TRP A 225 7.98 10.76 -2.03
CA TRP A 225 8.56 11.31 -0.80
C TRP A 225 7.53 12.12 0.01
N GLY A 226 7.17 11.67 1.20
CA GLY A 226 6.13 12.21 2.08
C GLY A 226 6.67 13.24 3.06
N GLU A 227 7.22 14.35 2.55
CA GLU A 227 7.69 15.47 3.36
C GLU A 227 7.08 16.78 2.86
N ILE A 228 6.68 17.63 3.81
CA ILE A 228 6.02 18.89 3.47
C ILE A 228 6.98 19.87 2.81
N SER A 229 6.45 20.74 1.94
CA SER A 229 7.26 21.71 1.19
C SER A 229 8.03 22.67 2.09
N SER A 230 7.43 23.09 3.21
CA SER A 230 8.09 23.97 4.19
C SER A 230 9.28 23.33 4.90
N ALA A 231 9.42 22.00 4.83
CA ALA A 231 10.56 21.25 5.35
C ALA A 231 11.57 20.86 4.26
N GLY A 232 11.36 21.28 3.00
CA GLY A 232 12.24 20.94 1.87
C GLY A 232 11.83 19.67 1.12
N GLY A 233 10.62 19.15 1.36
CA GLY A 233 10.18 17.88 0.78
C GLY A 233 10.09 17.87 -0.76
N VAL A 234 9.84 19.03 -1.38
CA VAL A 234 9.79 19.16 -2.85
C VAL A 234 11.18 19.02 -3.45
N GLU A 235 12.17 19.70 -2.86
CA GLU A 235 13.57 19.60 -3.25
C GLU A 235 14.08 18.18 -3.04
N GLN A 236 13.79 17.58 -1.88
CA GLN A 236 14.20 16.22 -1.56
C GLN A 236 13.61 15.18 -2.53
N ALA A 237 12.32 15.32 -2.89
CA ALA A 237 11.67 14.46 -3.89
C ALA A 237 12.39 14.52 -5.25
N ARG A 238 12.74 15.73 -5.71
CA ARG A 238 13.48 15.91 -6.97
C ARG A 238 14.87 15.28 -6.94
N GLU A 239 15.59 15.46 -5.83
CA GLU A 239 16.93 14.89 -5.65
C GLU A 239 16.92 13.35 -5.62
N LEU A 240 15.83 12.76 -5.12
CA LEU A 240 15.65 11.31 -5.08
C LEU A 240 15.17 10.73 -6.40
N GLY A 241 14.73 11.57 -7.36
CA GLY A 241 14.06 11.11 -8.57
C GLY A 241 12.66 10.55 -8.30
N ALA A 242 12.04 10.95 -7.18
CA ALA A 242 10.66 10.59 -6.86
C ALA A 242 9.68 11.29 -7.82
N VAL A 243 8.58 10.62 -8.16
CA VAL A 243 7.56 11.18 -9.07
C VAL A 243 6.68 12.24 -8.39
N GLY A 244 6.72 12.31 -7.07
CA GLY A 244 5.98 13.29 -6.29
C GLY A 244 6.51 13.46 -4.88
N ALA A 245 6.31 14.66 -4.34
CA ALA A 245 6.36 14.87 -2.90
C ALA A 245 5.01 14.43 -2.30
N ALA A 246 4.67 13.15 -2.49
CA ALA A 246 3.35 12.58 -2.27
C ALA A 246 3.43 11.20 -1.60
N GLY A 247 4.53 10.94 -0.87
CA GLY A 247 4.82 9.63 -0.26
C GLY A 247 4.06 9.43 1.03
N ASP A 248 2.73 9.54 0.95
CA ASP A 248 1.83 9.40 2.08
C ASP A 248 2.01 10.49 3.15
N LEU A 249 1.92 11.76 2.73
CA LEU A 249 2.08 12.90 3.62
C LEU A 249 0.88 13.02 4.58
N PHE A 250 1.13 12.85 5.89
CA PHE A 250 0.07 12.74 6.90
C PHE A 250 -0.78 14.00 7.11
N ILE A 251 -2.08 13.91 6.81
CA ILE A 251 -3.09 14.86 7.30
C ILE A 251 -3.64 14.40 8.66
N ASP A 252 -3.86 13.10 8.79
CA ASP A 252 -4.33 12.43 9.99
C ASP A 252 -3.70 11.03 10.16
N GLY A 253 -4.21 10.23 11.09
CA GLY A 253 -3.78 8.83 11.31
C GLY A 253 -4.84 7.82 10.88
N ALA A 254 -5.05 6.76 11.67
CA ALA A 254 -6.00 5.69 11.34
C ALA A 254 -7.14 5.51 12.34
N ILE A 255 -8.19 4.81 11.90
CA ILE A 255 -9.36 4.44 12.71
C ILE A 255 -8.95 3.57 13.91
N GLY A 256 -8.09 2.57 13.68
CA GLY A 256 -7.74 1.59 14.71
C GLY A 256 -7.05 2.21 15.93
N SER A 257 -6.04 3.04 15.67
CA SER A 257 -5.29 3.82 16.66
C SER A 257 -6.02 5.07 17.16
N ARG A 258 -7.24 5.33 16.70
CA ARG A 258 -8.07 6.51 17.04
C ARG A 258 -7.39 7.85 16.75
N THR A 259 -6.62 7.89 15.67
CA THR A 259 -5.83 9.05 15.24
C THR A 259 -6.33 9.65 13.92
N ALA A 260 -7.24 9.00 13.19
CA ALA A 260 -7.89 9.62 12.04
C ALA A 260 -8.73 10.84 12.49
N CYS A 261 -8.67 11.94 11.74
CA CYS A 261 -9.28 13.21 12.10
C CYS A 261 -10.76 13.22 11.73
N LEU A 262 -11.62 13.16 12.73
CA LEU A 262 -13.07 13.00 12.55
C LEU A 262 -13.84 14.30 12.81
N ARG A 263 -14.99 14.46 12.15
CA ARG A 263 -15.97 15.53 12.46
C ARG A 263 -16.62 15.34 13.83
N HIS A 264 -16.76 14.08 14.25
CA HIS A 264 -17.36 13.68 15.52
C HIS A 264 -16.48 12.68 16.26
N SER A 265 -16.49 12.70 17.59
CA SER A 265 -15.68 11.79 18.41
C SER A 265 -15.88 10.31 18.08
N TYR A 266 -14.86 9.53 18.38
CA TYR A 266 -14.93 8.06 18.34
C TYR A 266 -16.02 7.56 19.30
N LEU A 267 -16.75 6.53 18.88
CA LEU A 267 -17.85 5.94 19.66
C LEU A 267 -17.33 5.33 20.97
N ASP A 268 -16.19 4.65 20.89
CA ASP A 268 -15.59 3.95 22.02
C ASP A 268 -14.60 4.80 22.82
N GLN A 269 -14.37 6.05 22.39
CA GLN A 269 -13.55 7.02 23.11
C GLN A 269 -14.02 8.45 22.84
N GLU A 270 -15.09 8.86 23.52
CA GLU A 270 -15.76 10.15 23.31
C GLU A 270 -14.86 11.39 23.48
N GLN A 271 -13.73 11.24 24.18
CA GLN A 271 -12.78 12.32 24.45
C GLN A 271 -11.85 12.65 23.27
N THR A 272 -11.86 11.86 22.20
CA THR A 272 -10.99 12.10 21.03
C THR A 272 -11.80 12.08 19.73
N SER A 273 -11.45 13.00 18.83
CA SER A 273 -11.85 13.01 17.41
C SER A 273 -10.62 12.87 16.50
N GLY A 274 -9.53 12.28 17.01
CA GLY A 274 -8.32 12.01 16.24
C GLY A 274 -7.19 13.03 16.39
N ALA A 275 -6.39 13.13 15.33
CA ALA A 275 -5.24 14.03 15.22
C ALA A 275 -5.25 14.74 13.86
N GLN A 276 -4.99 16.04 13.86
CA GLN A 276 -4.72 16.81 12.64
C GLN A 276 -3.24 17.18 12.64
N TYR A 277 -2.49 16.70 11.65
CA TYR A 277 -1.05 16.94 11.55
C TYR A 277 -0.72 18.19 10.73
N LEU A 278 -1.52 18.48 9.68
CA LEU A 278 -1.31 19.61 8.80
C LEU A 278 -2.52 20.55 8.77
N THR A 279 -2.24 21.85 8.64
CA THR A 279 -3.25 22.87 8.42
C THR A 279 -3.59 23.01 6.93
N GLU A 280 -4.79 23.51 6.64
CA GLU A 280 -5.23 23.79 5.27
C GLU A 280 -4.24 24.70 4.51
N ALA A 281 -3.73 25.75 5.15
CA ALA A 281 -2.75 26.66 4.55
C ALA A 281 -1.45 25.93 4.15
N GLN A 282 -0.96 25.04 5.02
CA GLN A 282 0.22 24.23 4.73
C GLN A 282 -0.02 23.28 3.54
N VAL A 283 -1.22 22.70 3.44
CA VAL A 283 -1.61 21.85 2.31
C VAL A 283 -1.65 22.67 1.01
N VAL A 284 -2.28 23.86 1.02
CA VAL A 284 -2.31 24.76 -0.15
C VAL A 284 -0.90 25.08 -0.64
N ASP A 285 -0.01 25.47 0.28
CA ASP A 285 1.37 25.84 -0.05
C ASP A 285 2.17 24.63 -0.57
N HIS A 286 1.93 23.44 -0.04
CA HIS A 286 2.54 22.21 -0.54
C HIS A 286 2.06 21.86 -1.95
N VAL A 287 0.75 21.89 -2.22
CA VAL A 287 0.20 21.63 -3.56
C VAL A 287 0.76 22.62 -4.58
N ARG A 288 0.80 23.92 -4.24
CA ARG A 288 1.39 24.96 -5.10
C ARG A 288 2.87 24.68 -5.41
N ALA A 289 3.64 24.32 -4.39
CA ALA A 289 5.06 24.01 -4.56
C ALA A 289 5.27 22.77 -5.45
N CYS A 290 4.49 21.71 -5.25
CA CYS A 290 4.53 20.51 -6.09
C CYS A 290 4.18 20.81 -7.54
N VAL A 291 3.08 21.54 -7.79
CA VAL A 291 2.67 21.92 -9.14
C VAL A 291 3.72 22.81 -9.82
N ALA A 292 4.28 23.79 -9.11
CA ALA A 292 5.36 24.62 -9.63
C ALA A 292 6.63 23.82 -9.99
N ALA A 293 6.87 22.71 -9.29
CA ALA A 293 7.98 21.79 -9.54
C ALA A 293 7.67 20.70 -10.59
N GLY A 294 6.43 20.62 -11.09
CA GLY A 294 5.99 19.54 -11.98
C GLY A 294 5.88 18.18 -11.29
N LEU A 295 5.70 18.16 -9.97
CA LEU A 295 5.57 16.96 -9.15
C LEU A 295 4.13 16.74 -8.71
N GLN A 296 3.78 15.48 -8.46
CA GLN A 296 2.52 15.17 -7.77
C GLN A 296 2.63 15.55 -6.29
N SER A 297 1.61 16.21 -5.74
CA SER A 297 1.29 16.17 -4.31
C SER A 297 0.36 15.00 -4.00
N GLY A 298 0.41 14.51 -2.77
CA GLY A 298 -0.51 13.49 -2.28
C GLY A 298 -0.39 13.28 -0.78
N PHE A 299 -1.46 12.72 -0.21
CA PHE A 299 -1.73 12.82 1.21
C PHE A 299 -2.35 11.56 1.78
N HIS A 300 -1.89 11.13 2.95
CA HIS A 300 -2.59 10.19 3.82
C HIS A 300 -3.86 10.86 4.33
N VAL A 301 -5.02 10.29 4.05
CA VAL A 301 -6.29 10.83 4.55
C VAL A 301 -7.31 9.72 4.79
N ILE A 302 -7.67 9.52 6.06
CA ILE A 302 -8.67 8.52 6.45
C ILE A 302 -9.96 9.17 6.92
N GLY A 303 -9.88 10.13 7.85
CA GLY A 303 -11.05 10.73 8.50
C GLY A 303 -11.83 11.72 7.64
N ASP A 304 -13.11 11.89 7.96
CA ASP A 304 -14.01 12.80 7.23
C ASP A 304 -13.62 14.28 7.40
N ARG A 305 -13.14 14.68 8.58
CA ARG A 305 -12.62 16.04 8.81
C ARG A 305 -11.25 16.26 8.16
N ALA A 306 -10.40 15.23 8.08
CA ALA A 306 -9.17 15.31 7.30
C ALA A 306 -9.47 15.53 5.82
N THR A 307 -10.50 14.84 5.30
CA THR A 307 -10.96 15.02 3.92
C THR A 307 -11.51 16.43 3.67
N ASP A 308 -12.26 17.02 4.61
CA ASP A 308 -12.71 18.42 4.51
C ASP A 308 -11.54 19.38 4.26
N ILE A 309 -10.48 19.24 5.05
CA ILE A 309 -9.27 20.08 4.97
C ILE A 309 -8.62 19.94 3.60
N ILE A 310 -8.49 18.71 3.10
CA ILE A 310 -7.87 18.45 1.81
C ILE A 310 -8.71 18.96 0.65
N MET A 311 -10.02 18.71 0.63
CA MET A 311 -10.90 19.20 -0.45
C MET A 311 -10.90 20.73 -0.51
N SER A 312 -10.98 21.38 0.65
CA SER A 312 -10.90 22.83 0.77
C SER A 312 -9.56 23.37 0.27
N ALA A 313 -8.44 22.80 0.71
CA ALA A 313 -7.10 23.20 0.27
C ALA A 313 -6.86 22.99 -1.23
N MET A 314 -7.30 21.85 -1.78
CA MET A 314 -7.17 21.55 -3.21
C MET A 314 -7.99 22.52 -4.06
N ALA A 315 -9.20 22.91 -3.60
CA ALA A 315 -10.00 23.93 -4.27
C ALA A 315 -9.32 25.31 -4.27
N MET A 316 -8.76 25.74 -3.14
CA MET A 316 -8.00 27.00 -3.05
C MET A 316 -6.73 26.98 -3.90
N ALA A 317 -6.03 25.85 -3.95
CA ALA A 317 -4.90 25.66 -4.84
C ALA A 317 -5.35 25.81 -6.30
N ALA A 318 -6.44 25.15 -6.71
CA ALA A 318 -7.03 25.24 -8.04
C ALA A 318 -7.37 26.67 -8.45
N GLU A 319 -7.98 27.46 -7.56
CA GLU A 319 -8.30 28.87 -7.79
C GLU A 319 -7.05 29.71 -8.07
N SER A 320 -5.95 29.41 -7.36
CA SER A 320 -4.72 30.18 -7.48
C SER A 320 -3.81 29.76 -8.64
N ILE A 321 -3.76 28.47 -8.99
CA ILE A 321 -2.84 27.94 -10.02
C ILE A 321 -3.53 27.64 -11.35
N GLY A 322 -4.87 27.59 -11.36
CA GLY A 322 -5.68 27.18 -12.50
C GLY A 322 -6.02 25.68 -12.45
N ILE A 323 -7.31 25.37 -12.64
CA ILE A 323 -7.83 24.00 -12.52
C ILE A 323 -7.22 23.01 -13.51
N GLU A 324 -6.95 23.42 -14.75
CA GLU A 324 -6.36 22.52 -15.76
C GLU A 324 -4.92 22.13 -15.42
N LEU A 325 -4.15 23.06 -14.85
CA LEU A 325 -2.79 22.78 -14.39
C LEU A 325 -2.80 21.83 -13.19
N LEU A 326 -3.69 22.05 -12.22
CA LEU A 326 -3.89 21.12 -11.11
C LEU A 326 -4.25 19.71 -11.59
N ARG A 327 -5.24 19.60 -12.50
CA ARG A 327 -5.70 18.33 -13.06
C ARG A 327 -4.58 17.56 -13.76
N SER A 328 -3.67 18.26 -14.43
CA SER A 328 -2.53 17.63 -15.11
C SER A 328 -1.58 16.89 -14.16
N GLY A 329 -1.56 17.29 -12.88
CA GLY A 329 -0.72 16.67 -11.85
C GLY A 329 -1.26 15.35 -11.29
N ARG A 330 -2.51 14.97 -11.57
CA ARG A 330 -3.15 13.72 -11.08
C ARG A 330 -2.93 13.48 -9.58
N HIS A 331 -2.99 14.55 -8.79
CA HIS A 331 -2.74 14.55 -7.35
C HIS A 331 -3.59 13.50 -6.63
N ARG A 332 -3.03 12.90 -5.59
CA ARG A 332 -3.55 11.64 -5.05
C ARG A 332 -3.90 11.69 -3.57
N LEU A 333 -4.96 11.00 -3.20
CA LEU A 333 -5.30 10.70 -1.81
C LEU A 333 -5.02 9.23 -1.56
N GLU A 334 -4.28 8.97 -0.49
CA GLU A 334 -4.08 7.64 0.04
C GLU A 334 -5.22 7.30 1.01
N HIS A 335 -5.70 6.07 0.93
CA HIS A 335 -6.81 5.49 1.67
C HIS A 335 -8.17 6.05 1.29
N ALA A 336 -8.40 7.35 1.52
CA ALA A 336 -9.65 8.06 1.22
C ALA A 336 -10.91 7.30 1.74
N GLU A 337 -10.86 6.80 2.98
CA GLU A 337 -11.86 5.86 3.49
C GLU A 337 -13.21 6.51 3.84
N MET A 338 -13.21 7.73 4.40
CA MET A 338 -14.41 8.44 4.84
C MET A 338 -14.79 9.60 3.90
N LEU A 339 -15.45 9.25 2.79
CA LEU A 339 -15.90 10.22 1.78
C LEU A 339 -17.41 10.41 1.79
N ASP A 340 -17.87 11.66 1.76
CA ASP A 340 -19.25 11.99 1.40
C ASP A 340 -19.40 12.30 -0.10
N ASP A 341 -20.64 12.52 -0.54
CA ASP A 341 -20.94 12.78 -1.96
C ASP A 341 -20.23 14.05 -2.46
N GLY A 342 -20.12 15.07 -1.60
CA GLY A 342 -19.45 16.31 -1.92
C GLY A 342 -17.94 16.10 -2.14
N HIS A 343 -17.31 15.29 -1.29
CA HIS A 343 -15.89 14.92 -1.46
C HIS A 343 -15.66 14.22 -2.81
N ILE A 344 -16.49 13.25 -3.18
CA ILE A 344 -16.35 12.50 -4.44
C ILE A 344 -16.54 13.41 -5.66
N GLU A 345 -17.54 14.30 -5.63
CA GLU A 345 -17.74 15.29 -6.69
C GLU A 345 -16.54 16.23 -6.83
N GLN A 346 -15.98 16.69 -5.70
CA GLN A 346 -14.78 17.53 -5.69
C GLN A 346 -13.58 16.81 -6.29
N MET A 347 -13.32 15.56 -5.88
CA MET A 347 -12.22 14.76 -6.42
C MET A 347 -12.32 14.59 -7.93
N ALA A 348 -13.51 14.26 -8.44
CA ALA A 348 -13.77 14.14 -9.88
C ALA A 348 -13.52 15.48 -10.60
N ARG A 349 -14.05 16.58 -10.05
CA ARG A 349 -13.85 17.92 -10.61
C ARG A 349 -12.38 18.32 -10.59
N LEU A 350 -11.61 17.98 -9.57
CA LEU A 350 -10.21 18.38 -9.42
C LEU A 350 -9.24 17.44 -10.15
N GLY A 351 -9.74 16.36 -10.76
CA GLY A 351 -8.90 15.39 -11.49
C GLY A 351 -7.98 14.59 -10.56
N MET A 352 -8.45 14.31 -9.35
CA MET A 352 -7.68 13.60 -8.33
C MET A 352 -7.70 12.09 -8.54
N THR A 353 -6.69 11.42 -7.98
CA THR A 353 -6.58 9.96 -7.90
C THR A 353 -6.92 9.50 -6.49
N ALA A 354 -7.71 8.44 -6.37
CA ALA A 354 -7.92 7.71 -5.12
C ALA A 354 -7.06 6.44 -5.14
N SER A 355 -6.04 6.39 -4.28
CA SER A 355 -5.21 5.22 -4.04
C SER A 355 -5.71 4.51 -2.79
N MET A 356 -6.40 3.38 -2.95
CA MET A 356 -7.18 2.75 -1.89
C MET A 356 -6.81 1.28 -1.67
N GLN A 357 -7.09 0.76 -0.47
CA GLN A 357 -6.73 -0.59 -0.05
C GLN A 357 -7.99 -1.43 0.20
N PRO A 358 -8.47 -2.24 -0.77
CA PRO A 358 -9.67 -3.06 -0.60
C PRO A 358 -9.65 -3.99 0.61
N MET A 359 -8.46 -4.43 1.03
CA MET A 359 -8.31 -5.30 2.19
C MET A 359 -8.68 -4.62 3.52
N PHE A 360 -8.64 -3.28 3.60
CA PHE A 360 -9.09 -2.56 4.80
C PHE A 360 -10.58 -2.81 5.04
N ASP A 361 -11.40 -2.72 3.98
CA ASP A 361 -12.81 -3.10 4.04
C ASP A 361 -12.98 -4.58 4.39
N GLY A 362 -12.26 -5.45 3.69
CA GLY A 362 -12.34 -6.90 3.86
C GLY A 362 -12.01 -7.38 5.28
N LEU A 363 -11.07 -6.72 5.96
CA LEU A 363 -10.63 -7.08 7.31
C LEU A 363 -11.43 -6.36 8.41
N TRP A 364 -11.82 -5.10 8.18
CA TRP A 364 -12.27 -4.23 9.27
C TRP A 364 -13.66 -3.60 9.06
N GLY A 365 -14.16 -3.56 7.83
CA GLY A 365 -15.43 -2.94 7.46
C GLY A 365 -16.68 -3.80 7.70
N SER A 366 -16.51 -5.11 7.92
CA SER A 366 -17.63 -6.03 8.18
C SER A 366 -18.34 -5.73 9.51
N ALA A 367 -19.61 -6.12 9.61
CA ALA A 367 -20.40 -5.97 10.83
C ALA A 367 -19.72 -6.66 12.03
N GLY A 368 -19.67 -5.97 13.18
CA GLY A 368 -18.93 -6.35 14.37
C GLY A 368 -17.41 -6.13 14.28
N GLY A 369 -16.90 -5.74 13.11
CA GLY A 369 -15.49 -5.46 12.87
C GLY A 369 -14.99 -4.18 13.53
N MET A 370 -13.68 -3.92 13.42
CA MET A 370 -13.02 -2.79 14.07
C MET A 370 -13.67 -1.45 13.71
N TYR A 371 -14.09 -1.21 12.47
CA TYR A 371 -14.69 0.08 12.10
C TYR A 371 -16.01 0.35 12.81
N GLU A 372 -16.89 -0.64 12.89
CA GLU A 372 -18.15 -0.51 13.64
C GLU A 372 -17.90 -0.31 15.14
N GLN A 373 -16.92 -1.03 15.72
CA GLN A 373 -16.56 -0.85 17.14
C GLN A 373 -16.08 0.57 17.44
N ARG A 374 -15.28 1.17 16.54
CA ARG A 374 -14.69 2.51 16.72
C ARG A 374 -15.65 3.65 16.37
N LEU A 375 -16.49 3.48 15.35
CA LEU A 375 -17.26 4.57 14.73
C LEU A 375 -18.78 4.43 14.89
N GLY A 376 -19.27 3.23 15.18
CA GLY A 376 -20.69 2.87 15.09
C GLY A 376 -21.13 2.49 13.68
N SER A 377 -22.26 1.78 13.58
CA SER A 377 -22.71 1.12 12.34
C SER A 377 -22.97 2.10 11.19
N GLU A 378 -23.49 3.30 11.49
CA GLU A 378 -23.81 4.30 10.46
C GLU A 378 -22.55 4.82 9.76
N ARG A 379 -21.58 5.32 10.54
CA ARG A 379 -20.33 5.88 10.00
C ARG A 379 -19.48 4.80 9.34
N ALA A 380 -19.36 3.62 9.95
CA ALA A 380 -18.63 2.49 9.37
C ALA A 380 -19.26 1.99 8.06
N GLY A 381 -20.60 1.94 7.99
CA GLY A 381 -21.35 1.47 6.82
C GLY A 381 -21.21 2.34 5.57
N SER A 382 -20.74 3.58 5.72
CA SER A 382 -20.50 4.53 4.62
C SER A 382 -19.06 4.61 4.14
N MET A 383 -18.14 3.82 4.69
CA MET A 383 -16.71 3.88 4.34
C MET A 383 -16.39 3.16 3.03
N ASN A 384 -15.20 3.44 2.48
CA ASN A 384 -14.58 2.71 1.37
C ASN A 384 -15.44 2.68 0.09
N ARG A 385 -15.88 3.87 -0.36
CA ARG A 385 -16.89 4.04 -1.42
C ARG A 385 -16.37 3.79 -2.85
N PHE A 386 -15.81 2.61 -3.12
CA PHE A 386 -15.16 2.25 -4.38
C PHE A 386 -16.07 2.45 -5.60
N ALA A 387 -17.31 1.98 -5.53
CA ALA A 387 -18.24 2.09 -6.67
C ALA A 387 -18.65 3.54 -6.96
N ASP A 388 -18.78 4.38 -5.94
CA ASP A 388 -19.16 5.79 -6.13
C ASP A 388 -18.02 6.60 -6.74
N LEU A 389 -16.79 6.37 -6.27
CA LEU A 389 -15.58 6.96 -6.86
C LEU A 389 -15.44 6.57 -8.34
N ALA A 390 -15.52 5.27 -8.65
CA ALA A 390 -15.41 4.77 -10.01
C ALA A 390 -16.51 5.33 -10.92
N ARG A 391 -17.77 5.38 -10.46
CA ARG A 391 -18.90 5.94 -11.23
C ARG A 391 -18.78 7.44 -11.48
N SER A 392 -18.13 8.17 -10.59
CA SER A 392 -17.94 9.62 -10.70
C SER A 392 -16.77 9.99 -11.61
N GLY A 393 -16.01 9.01 -12.12
CA GLY A 393 -14.86 9.23 -12.99
C GLY A 393 -13.57 9.56 -12.25
N VAL A 394 -13.53 9.38 -10.93
CA VAL A 394 -12.27 9.45 -10.16
C VAL A 394 -11.39 8.28 -10.56
N LEU A 395 -10.10 8.53 -10.79
CA LEU A 395 -9.14 7.46 -11.05
C LEU A 395 -8.93 6.66 -9.76
N LEU A 396 -9.39 5.41 -9.74
CA LEU A 396 -9.23 4.50 -8.62
C LEU A 396 -8.04 3.57 -8.88
N ALA A 397 -7.04 3.60 -8.02
CA ALA A 397 -5.89 2.70 -8.03
C ALA A 397 -5.84 1.88 -6.74
N PHE A 398 -5.58 0.57 -6.83
CA PHE A 398 -5.52 -0.31 -5.67
C PHE A 398 -4.08 -0.61 -5.24
N GLY A 399 -3.87 -0.65 -3.92
CA GLY A 399 -2.63 -1.05 -3.28
C GLY A 399 -2.87 -1.87 -2.02
N SER A 400 -1.80 -2.42 -1.45
CA SER A 400 -1.87 -3.23 -0.22
C SER A 400 -1.66 -2.42 1.05
N ASP A 401 -0.92 -1.30 0.95
CA ASP A 401 -0.33 -0.64 2.10
C ASP A 401 0.50 -1.62 2.96
N SER A 402 1.14 -2.60 2.31
CA SER A 402 1.93 -3.59 3.05
C SER A 402 3.07 -2.90 3.82
N PRO A 403 3.28 -3.27 5.11
CA PRO A 403 2.79 -4.49 5.76
C PRO A 403 1.44 -4.38 6.51
N VAL A 404 0.71 -3.26 6.42
CA VAL A 404 -0.61 -3.11 7.08
C VAL A 404 -1.57 -4.22 6.67
N THR A 405 -1.62 -4.52 5.37
CA THR A 405 -2.20 -5.75 4.85
C THR A 405 -1.21 -6.49 3.96
N ASP A 406 -1.38 -7.80 3.81
CA ASP A 406 -0.51 -8.60 2.95
C ASP A 406 -0.54 -8.11 1.49
N ILE A 407 0.60 -8.17 0.80
CA ILE A 407 0.60 -8.06 -0.66
C ILE A 407 -0.25 -9.21 -1.20
N GLY A 408 -1.37 -8.86 -1.84
CA GLY A 408 -2.36 -9.84 -2.25
C GLY A 408 -3.29 -9.28 -3.31
N PRO A 409 -2.87 -9.22 -4.58
CA PRO A 409 -3.65 -8.52 -5.60
C PRO A 409 -4.99 -9.19 -5.87
N TRP A 410 -5.04 -10.52 -5.97
CA TRP A 410 -6.31 -11.24 -6.12
C TRP A 410 -7.17 -11.19 -4.85
N GLN A 411 -6.55 -11.12 -3.66
CA GLN A 411 -7.23 -10.88 -2.40
C GLN A 411 -7.92 -9.51 -2.44
N ALA A 412 -7.21 -8.47 -2.88
CA ALA A 412 -7.73 -7.11 -3.00
C ALA A 412 -8.84 -7.01 -4.05
N VAL A 413 -8.70 -7.62 -5.22
CA VAL A 413 -9.77 -7.70 -6.23
C VAL A 413 -11.00 -8.39 -5.64
N ARG A 414 -10.81 -9.53 -4.93
CA ARG A 414 -11.91 -10.24 -4.28
C ARG A 414 -12.59 -9.39 -3.20
N ALA A 415 -11.82 -8.66 -2.39
CA ALA A 415 -12.35 -7.77 -1.37
C ALA A 415 -13.18 -6.63 -1.97
N ALA A 416 -12.70 -5.99 -3.04
CA ALA A 416 -13.43 -4.93 -3.74
C ALA A 416 -14.76 -5.42 -4.36
N VAL A 417 -14.76 -6.62 -4.95
CA VAL A 417 -15.97 -7.26 -5.50
C VAL A 417 -16.96 -7.67 -4.40
N ARG A 418 -16.45 -7.95 -3.20
CA ARG A 418 -17.21 -8.46 -2.05
C ARG A 418 -17.37 -7.44 -0.94
N HIS A 419 -17.18 -6.15 -1.24
CA HIS A 419 -17.28 -5.05 -0.30
C HIS A 419 -18.47 -5.23 0.66
N HIS A 420 -18.26 -4.93 1.95
CA HIS A 420 -19.24 -5.17 3.02
C HIS A 420 -20.59 -4.52 2.68
N ASN A 421 -20.56 -3.27 2.23
CA ASN A 421 -21.69 -2.54 1.70
C ASN A 421 -21.93 -2.93 0.23
N PRO A 422 -23.06 -3.61 -0.10
CA PRO A 422 -23.33 -4.04 -1.47
C PRO A 422 -23.39 -2.92 -2.51
N ALA A 423 -23.73 -1.70 -2.10
CA ALA A 423 -23.78 -0.54 -3.00
C ALA A 423 -22.38 -0.06 -3.44
N GLN A 424 -21.33 -0.41 -2.69
CA GLN A 424 -19.95 0.00 -2.95
C GLN A 424 -19.12 -1.10 -3.64
N ARG A 425 -19.74 -2.24 -3.99
CA ARG A 425 -19.07 -3.29 -4.76
C ARG A 425 -18.79 -2.84 -6.18
N VAL A 426 -17.59 -3.13 -6.65
CA VAL A 426 -17.20 -2.95 -8.05
C VAL A 426 -17.20 -4.28 -8.80
N SER A 427 -17.27 -4.24 -10.13
CA SER A 427 -17.12 -5.44 -10.94
C SER A 427 -15.70 -5.99 -10.84
N SER A 428 -15.53 -7.29 -11.05
CA SER A 428 -14.20 -7.93 -11.09
C SER A 428 -13.27 -7.29 -12.13
N ASP A 429 -13.79 -6.93 -13.31
CA ASP A 429 -13.04 -6.23 -14.35
C ASP A 429 -12.58 -4.85 -13.89
N SER A 430 -13.49 -4.05 -13.32
CA SER A 430 -13.14 -2.72 -12.78
C SER A 430 -12.13 -2.81 -11.63
N ALA A 431 -12.26 -3.79 -10.74
CA ALA A 431 -11.31 -4.02 -9.66
C ALA A 431 -9.93 -4.48 -10.17
N PHE A 432 -9.92 -5.35 -11.20
CA PHE A 432 -8.69 -5.78 -11.85
C PHE A 432 -8.01 -4.63 -12.60
N GLU A 433 -8.76 -3.78 -13.31
CA GLU A 433 -8.24 -2.57 -13.95
C GLU A 433 -7.67 -1.58 -12.93
N ALA A 434 -8.35 -1.39 -11.79
CA ALA A 434 -7.89 -0.56 -10.67
C ALA A 434 -6.55 -1.04 -10.08
N HIS A 435 -6.29 -2.34 -10.14
CA HIS A 435 -5.05 -2.95 -9.64
C HIS A 435 -4.01 -3.24 -10.75
N THR A 436 -4.27 -2.82 -11.99
CA THR A 436 -3.35 -3.01 -13.13
C THR A 436 -3.10 -1.68 -13.84
N SER A 437 -3.84 -1.38 -14.91
CA SER A 437 -3.66 -0.18 -15.72
C SER A 437 -3.86 1.13 -14.95
N ALA A 438 -4.73 1.15 -13.93
CA ALA A 438 -4.95 2.36 -13.15
C ALA A 438 -3.75 2.74 -12.28
N GLY A 439 -2.96 1.77 -11.78
CA GLY A 439 -1.71 2.05 -11.06
C GLY A 439 -0.71 2.81 -11.95
N TRP A 440 -0.52 2.36 -13.19
CA TRP A 440 0.30 3.07 -14.18
C TRP A 440 -0.22 4.47 -14.49
N ARG A 441 -1.54 4.62 -14.65
CA ARG A 441 -2.17 5.93 -14.89
C ARG A 441 -2.02 6.88 -13.70
N ALA A 442 -1.99 6.37 -12.48
CA ALA A 442 -1.81 7.16 -11.26
C ALA A 442 -0.43 7.85 -11.22
N VAL A 443 0.60 7.21 -11.79
CA VAL A 443 1.96 7.77 -11.95
C VAL A 443 2.17 8.47 -13.30
N GLY A 444 1.10 8.69 -14.08
CA GLY A 444 1.16 9.42 -15.35
C GLY A 444 1.57 8.59 -16.58
N ILE A 445 1.55 7.26 -16.49
CA ILE A 445 1.88 6.35 -17.60
C ILE A 445 0.58 5.75 -18.17
N ASP A 446 0.08 6.30 -19.27
CA ASP A 446 -1.20 5.87 -19.88
C ASP A 446 -1.04 4.73 -20.93
N THR A 447 0.19 4.33 -21.26
CA THR A 447 0.49 3.42 -22.39
C THR A 447 0.73 1.96 -22.01
N THR A 448 0.56 1.59 -20.74
CA THR A 448 0.87 0.24 -20.23
C THR A 448 -0.18 -0.27 -19.24
N GLY A 449 0.00 -1.49 -18.74
CA GLY A 449 -0.97 -2.20 -17.87
C GLY A 449 -2.11 -2.87 -18.64
N ARG A 450 -1.96 -3.00 -19.97
CA ARG A 450 -2.86 -3.76 -20.86
C ARG A 450 -2.01 -4.60 -21.80
N LEU A 451 -2.52 -5.77 -22.19
CA LEU A 451 -1.88 -6.60 -23.22
C LEU A 451 -2.33 -6.11 -24.61
N ILE A 452 -1.56 -5.21 -25.20
CA ILE A 452 -1.78 -4.67 -26.55
C ILE A 452 -0.46 -4.61 -27.31
N ALA A 453 -0.51 -4.74 -28.63
CA ALA A 453 0.69 -4.61 -29.46
C ALA A 453 1.34 -3.22 -29.30
N GLY A 454 2.67 -3.20 -29.18
CA GLY A 454 3.49 -2.02 -28.92
C GLY A 454 3.64 -1.65 -27.43
N ALA A 455 2.87 -2.26 -26.51
CA ALA A 455 3.05 -2.03 -25.08
C ALA A 455 4.22 -2.85 -24.52
N PRO A 456 4.90 -2.36 -23.46
CA PRO A 456 5.88 -3.14 -22.73
C PRO A 456 5.28 -4.46 -22.21
N ALA A 457 6.08 -5.53 -22.26
CA ALA A 457 5.67 -6.87 -21.87
C ALA A 457 5.68 -7.03 -20.33
N HIS A 458 4.63 -6.53 -19.69
CA HIS A 458 4.33 -6.72 -18.27
C HIS A 458 3.11 -7.64 -18.10
N TYR A 459 3.35 -8.92 -17.85
CA TYR A 459 2.27 -9.90 -17.82
C TYR A 459 2.54 -11.00 -16.80
N VAL A 460 1.49 -11.74 -16.48
CA VAL A 460 1.54 -12.89 -15.58
C VAL A 460 0.85 -14.07 -16.25
N ILE A 461 1.47 -15.24 -16.12
CA ILE A 461 0.88 -16.52 -16.49
C ILE A 461 0.37 -17.15 -15.19
N TRP A 462 -0.93 -17.45 -15.16
CA TRP A 462 -1.61 -18.02 -14.00
C TRP A 462 -1.93 -19.49 -14.21
N ASP A 463 -1.82 -20.27 -13.15
CA ASP A 463 -2.37 -21.62 -13.08
C ASP A 463 -3.89 -21.56 -12.92
N THR A 464 -4.56 -21.10 -13.97
CA THR A 464 -6.01 -20.96 -14.02
C THR A 464 -6.48 -21.39 -15.39
N LYS A 465 -7.41 -22.34 -15.42
CA LYS A 465 -7.96 -22.91 -16.64
C LYS A 465 -9.25 -22.21 -17.04
N SER A 466 -9.65 -22.43 -18.29
CA SER A 466 -10.79 -21.74 -18.92
C SER A 466 -12.13 -21.93 -18.18
N GLU A 467 -12.32 -23.10 -17.56
CA GLU A 467 -13.49 -23.49 -16.78
C GLU A 467 -13.63 -22.72 -15.46
N ASP A 468 -12.52 -22.18 -14.94
CA ASP A 468 -12.47 -21.40 -13.71
C ASP A 468 -12.67 -19.90 -13.93
N LEU A 469 -12.86 -19.49 -15.18
CA LEU A 469 -13.09 -18.10 -15.54
C LEU A 469 -14.57 -17.70 -15.39
N GLY A 470 -14.79 -16.45 -15.01
CA GLY A 470 -16.07 -15.76 -15.03
C GLY A 470 -16.46 -15.28 -16.43
N PRO A 471 -17.62 -14.60 -16.56
CA PRO A 471 -18.07 -14.03 -17.84
C PRO A 471 -17.16 -12.91 -18.36
N ASP A 472 -16.50 -12.21 -17.46
CA ASP A 472 -15.44 -11.21 -17.67
C ASP A 472 -14.09 -11.83 -18.02
N ARG A 473 -13.99 -13.16 -17.98
CA ARG A 473 -12.80 -13.95 -18.35
C ARG A 473 -11.62 -13.74 -17.40
N LEU A 474 -11.92 -13.26 -16.21
CA LEU A 474 -11.04 -13.28 -15.05
C LEU A 474 -11.38 -14.49 -14.17
N PRO A 475 -10.48 -14.90 -13.27
CA PRO A 475 -10.75 -15.99 -12.34
C PRO A 475 -12.00 -15.75 -11.50
N ARG A 476 -12.79 -16.81 -11.23
CA ARG A 476 -13.94 -16.71 -10.32
C ARG A 476 -13.48 -16.56 -8.87
N LEU A 477 -13.84 -15.45 -8.24
CA LEU A 477 -13.40 -15.08 -6.89
C LEU A 477 -14.46 -15.36 -5.81
N SER A 478 -15.06 -16.56 -5.81
CA SER A 478 -15.93 -16.98 -4.70
C SER A 478 -15.10 -17.32 -3.44
N PRO A 479 -15.66 -17.22 -2.21
CA PRO A 479 -14.86 -17.33 -0.98
C PRO A 479 -14.31 -18.74 -0.76
N ASP A 480 -15.01 -19.73 -1.29
CA ASP A 480 -14.69 -21.16 -1.28
C ASP A 480 -13.66 -21.55 -2.32
N ARG A 481 -13.26 -20.65 -3.22
CA ARG A 481 -12.25 -20.89 -4.25
C ARG A 481 -10.89 -20.39 -3.81
N GLU A 482 -9.88 -21.21 -4.12
CA GLU A 482 -8.48 -20.80 -4.02
C GLU A 482 -8.21 -19.65 -4.98
N LEU A 483 -7.33 -18.75 -4.56
CA LEU A 483 -6.91 -17.64 -5.39
C LEU A 483 -5.92 -18.11 -6.46
N PRO A 484 -5.87 -17.46 -7.63
CA PRO A 484 -4.96 -17.83 -8.70
C PRO A 484 -3.49 -17.83 -8.25
N ARG A 485 -2.77 -18.89 -8.62
CA ARG A 485 -1.34 -19.03 -8.39
C ARG A 485 -0.57 -18.56 -9.61
N SER A 486 0.40 -17.67 -9.42
CA SER A 486 1.31 -17.26 -10.51
C SER A 486 2.26 -18.42 -10.86
N LEU A 487 2.39 -18.72 -12.15
CA LEU A 487 3.39 -19.63 -12.70
C LEU A 487 4.63 -18.88 -13.15
N ARG A 488 4.43 -17.72 -13.77
CA ARG A 488 5.51 -16.85 -14.25
C ARG A 488 5.04 -15.40 -14.25
N THR A 489 5.88 -14.51 -13.71
CA THR A 489 5.69 -13.06 -13.76
C THR A 489 6.78 -12.46 -14.63
N VAL A 490 6.40 -11.65 -15.61
CA VAL A 490 7.31 -11.05 -16.60
C VAL A 490 7.23 -9.53 -16.51
N VAL A 491 8.41 -8.89 -16.43
CA VAL A 491 8.57 -7.44 -16.38
C VAL A 491 9.50 -7.04 -17.52
N SER A 492 9.00 -6.20 -18.44
CA SER A 492 9.76 -5.75 -19.62
C SER A 492 10.38 -6.92 -20.40
N GLY A 493 9.62 -7.99 -20.60
CA GLY A 493 10.08 -9.20 -21.32
C GLY A 493 10.94 -10.15 -20.50
N VAL A 494 11.36 -9.79 -19.28
CA VAL A 494 12.20 -10.63 -18.43
C VAL A 494 11.37 -11.36 -17.38
N ALA A 495 11.53 -12.69 -17.28
CA ALA A 495 10.93 -13.48 -16.21
C ALA A 495 11.57 -13.12 -14.85
N VAL A 496 10.79 -12.51 -13.96
CA VAL A 496 11.23 -12.10 -12.61
C VAL A 496 10.75 -13.06 -11.52
N HIS A 497 9.80 -13.92 -11.86
CA HIS A 497 9.38 -15.07 -11.08
C HIS A 497 9.02 -16.19 -12.06
N ASP A 498 9.42 -17.42 -11.75
CA ASP A 498 9.12 -18.61 -12.55
C ASP A 498 9.13 -19.85 -11.65
N THR A 499 8.07 -20.66 -11.70
CA THR A 499 7.98 -21.93 -10.96
C THR A 499 8.66 -23.09 -11.68
N GLY A 500 9.02 -22.93 -12.96
CA GLY A 500 9.56 -23.97 -13.84
C GLY A 500 8.50 -24.87 -14.47
N GLU A 501 7.21 -24.63 -14.18
CA GLU A 501 6.09 -25.41 -14.74
C GLU A 501 5.71 -24.96 -16.16
N VAL A 502 6.19 -23.79 -16.60
CA VAL A 502 6.00 -23.26 -17.95
C VAL A 502 7.32 -23.41 -18.70
N ALA A 503 7.49 -24.49 -19.46
CA ALA A 503 8.74 -24.77 -20.16
C ALA A 503 8.72 -24.30 -21.63
N ALA A 504 9.86 -23.76 -22.08
CA ALA A 504 10.18 -23.56 -23.48
C ALA A 504 10.25 -24.91 -24.22
N GLN A 505 9.78 -24.96 -25.47
CA GLN A 505 9.95 -26.12 -26.37
C GLN A 505 11.09 -25.93 -27.37
#